data_AF-S6UJZ7-F1
#
_entry.id   AF-S6UJZ7-F1
#
_cell.length_a   1.000
_cell.length_b   1.000
_cell.length_c   1.000
_cell.angle_alpha   90.00
_cell.angle_beta   90.00
_cell.angle_gamma   90.00
#
_symmetry.space_group_name_H-M   'P 1'
#
loop_
_entity.id
_entity.type
_entity.pdbx_description
1 polymer ?
#
loop_
_entity_poly.entity_id
_entity_poly.type
_entity_poly.pdbx_seq_one_letter_code
_entity_poly.pdbx_strand_id
1 'polypeptide(L)'
;SDVKIHEPKTDNPYLTFVKDGETVRLDCDYIAGCDGFHGVSRQSIPAEALKIFERVYPFGWLGVLADTPPVNEELVYANHPRGFALCSMRSAIRTRYYVQVSADEKVEDWSDERFWTELKSRLPAHLADRLVTGPSIEKSIAPLRSFVVEPMQY
;
A
#
# COMPACT_ATOMS: atom_id res chain seq x y z
N SER A 1 -18.20 3.68 2.09
CA SER A 1 -19.12 3.39 0.98
C SER A 1 -20.27 2.63 1.60
N ASP A 2 -21.51 2.98 1.26
CA ASP A 2 -22.72 2.33 1.82
C ASP A 2 -23.17 1.13 0.97
N VAL A 3 -22.22 0.49 0.30
CA VAL A 3 -22.48 -0.70 -0.51
C VAL A 3 -22.75 -1.89 0.43
N LYS A 4 -23.80 -2.65 0.16
CA LYS A 4 -24.11 -3.92 0.83
C LYS A 4 -24.38 -5.00 -0.21
N ILE A 5 -23.87 -6.19 0.07
CA ILE A 5 -24.11 -7.41 -0.71
C ILE A 5 -25.25 -8.18 -0.05
N HIS A 6 -26.20 -8.63 -0.86
CA HIS A 6 -27.35 -9.39 -0.42
C HIS A 6 -27.46 -10.69 -1.19
N GLU A 7 -27.88 -11.73 -0.47
CA GLU A 7 -28.16 -13.06 -1.01
C GLU A 7 -27.07 -13.64 -1.94
N PRO A 8 -25.76 -13.55 -1.61
CA PRO A 8 -24.68 -13.93 -2.53
C PRO A 8 -24.64 -15.44 -2.89
N LYS A 9 -25.47 -16.27 -2.23
CA LYS A 9 -25.57 -17.73 -2.46
C LYS A 9 -26.84 -18.17 -3.18
N THR A 10 -27.72 -17.24 -3.54
CA THR A 10 -28.96 -17.55 -4.27
C THR A 10 -28.76 -17.33 -5.77
N ASP A 11 -29.75 -17.72 -6.56
CA ASP A 11 -29.77 -17.44 -8.01
C ASP A 11 -30.10 -15.96 -8.32
N ASN A 12 -30.33 -15.11 -7.30
CA ASN A 12 -30.74 -13.72 -7.47
C ASN A 12 -29.97 -12.77 -6.54
N PRO A 13 -28.62 -12.77 -6.56
CA PRO A 13 -27.85 -11.86 -5.73
C PRO A 13 -28.06 -10.40 -6.16
N TYR A 14 -27.96 -9.48 -5.21
CA TYR A 14 -28.08 -8.06 -5.50
C TYR A 14 -27.24 -7.19 -4.58
N LEU A 15 -26.98 -5.97 -5.03
CA LEU A 15 -26.26 -4.94 -4.29
C LEU A 15 -27.23 -3.82 -3.94
N THR A 16 -27.03 -3.19 -2.78
CA THR A 16 -27.60 -1.87 -2.50
C THR A 16 -26.50 -0.86 -2.26
N PHE A 17 -26.63 0.35 -2.76
CA PHE A 17 -25.69 1.44 -2.52
C PHE A 17 -26.42 2.79 -2.52
N VAL A 18 -25.75 3.83 -2.01
CA VAL A 18 -26.29 5.20 -2.03
C VAL A 18 -25.73 5.95 -3.22
N LYS A 19 -26.62 6.55 -4.02
CA LYS A 19 -26.28 7.47 -5.10
C LYS A 19 -27.16 8.70 -4.98
N ASP A 20 -26.55 9.87 -4.92
CA ASP A 20 -27.27 11.16 -4.82
C ASP A 20 -28.26 11.23 -3.63
N GLY A 21 -27.94 10.54 -2.53
CA GLY A 21 -28.76 10.45 -1.32
C GLY A 21 -29.86 9.39 -1.36
N GLU A 22 -30.05 8.71 -2.49
CA GLU A 22 -31.06 7.66 -2.66
C GLU A 22 -30.45 6.27 -2.58
N THR A 23 -31.18 5.32 -1.99
CA THR A 23 -30.79 3.91 -1.99
C THR A 23 -31.16 3.29 -3.34
N VAL A 24 -30.15 2.81 -4.05
CA VAL A 24 -30.29 2.12 -5.34
C VAL A 24 -30.05 0.63 -5.13
N ARG A 25 -30.89 -0.20 -5.75
CA ARG A 25 -30.72 -1.65 -5.88
C ARG A 25 -30.19 -1.98 -7.27
N LEU A 26 -29.22 -2.89 -7.33
CA LEU A 26 -28.69 -3.47 -8.56
C LEU A 26 -28.75 -4.99 -8.47
N ASP A 27 -29.63 -5.59 -9.25
CA ASP A 27 -29.74 -7.05 -9.41
C ASP A 27 -28.67 -7.55 -10.40
N CYS A 28 -28.13 -8.75 -10.15
CA CYS A 28 -27.08 -9.33 -10.96
C CYS A 28 -27.05 -10.86 -10.81
N ASP A 29 -26.29 -11.54 -11.67
CA ASP A 29 -26.07 -12.99 -11.55
C ASP A 29 -24.83 -13.32 -10.69
N TYR A 30 -23.82 -12.43 -10.69
CA TYR A 30 -22.55 -12.62 -9.97
C TYR A 30 -22.00 -11.31 -9.43
N ILE A 31 -21.27 -11.38 -8.31
CA ILE A 31 -20.59 -10.24 -7.69
C ILE A 31 -19.09 -10.52 -7.62
N ALA A 32 -18.29 -9.67 -8.27
CA ALA A 32 -16.83 -9.72 -8.20
C ALA A 32 -16.31 -8.68 -7.19
N GLY A 33 -15.81 -9.16 -6.05
CA GLY A 33 -15.25 -8.32 -4.98
C GLY A 33 -13.85 -7.80 -5.28
N CYS A 34 -13.75 -6.68 -6.00
CA CYS A 34 -12.48 -6.03 -6.37
C CYS A 34 -12.19 -4.75 -5.54
N ASP A 35 -12.67 -4.70 -4.30
CA ASP A 35 -12.74 -3.52 -3.44
C ASP A 35 -11.58 -3.41 -2.43
N GLY A 36 -10.52 -4.20 -2.64
CA GLY A 36 -9.26 -4.11 -1.90
C GLY A 36 -9.33 -4.65 -0.47
N PHE A 37 -8.27 -4.41 0.31
CA PHE A 37 -8.11 -5.05 1.62
C PHE A 37 -9.22 -4.68 2.62
N HIS A 38 -9.72 -3.44 2.59
CA HIS A 38 -10.78 -2.95 3.47
C HIS A 38 -12.18 -2.98 2.82
N GLY A 39 -12.32 -3.65 1.67
CA GLY A 39 -13.57 -3.79 0.95
C GLY A 39 -14.67 -4.52 1.72
N VAL A 40 -15.92 -4.28 1.33
CA VAL A 40 -17.12 -4.88 1.94
C VAL A 40 -17.30 -6.34 1.50
N SER A 41 -16.76 -6.69 0.34
CA SER A 41 -16.98 -7.99 -0.30
C SER A 41 -16.54 -9.15 0.60
N ARG A 42 -15.29 -9.11 1.11
CA ARG A 42 -14.80 -10.13 2.05
C ARG A 42 -15.55 -10.11 3.39
N GLN A 43 -15.95 -8.93 3.86
CA GLN A 43 -16.67 -8.77 5.14
C GLN A 43 -18.13 -9.27 5.07
N SER A 44 -18.68 -9.42 3.86
CA SER A 44 -20.03 -9.94 3.65
C SER A 44 -20.09 -11.47 3.67
N ILE A 45 -18.93 -12.14 3.72
CA ILE A 45 -18.83 -13.60 3.84
C ILE A 45 -18.80 -13.95 5.35
N PRO A 46 -19.63 -14.90 5.83
CA PRO A 46 -19.58 -15.35 7.22
C PRO A 46 -18.18 -15.81 7.61
N ALA A 47 -17.71 -15.38 8.79
CA ALA A 47 -16.33 -15.60 9.22
C ALA A 47 -15.99 -17.09 9.36
N GLU A 48 -16.97 -17.92 9.74
CA GLU A 48 -16.86 -19.37 9.84
C GLU A 48 -16.63 -20.08 8.49
N ALA A 49 -16.96 -19.41 7.38
CA ALA A 49 -16.69 -19.90 6.04
C ALA A 49 -15.28 -19.53 5.56
N LEU A 50 -14.54 -18.70 6.31
CA LEU A 50 -13.23 -18.19 5.93
C LEU A 50 -12.12 -18.75 6.82
N LYS A 51 -11.02 -19.13 6.20
CA LYS A 51 -9.74 -19.38 6.85
C LYS A 51 -8.78 -18.26 6.48
N ILE A 52 -8.28 -17.56 7.50
CA ILE A 52 -7.35 -16.44 7.34
C ILE A 52 -5.94 -16.88 7.69
N PHE A 53 -4.99 -16.56 6.82
CA PHE A 53 -3.56 -16.71 7.04
C PHE A 53 -2.94 -15.32 7.02
N GLU A 54 -2.42 -14.87 8.16
CA GLU A 54 -1.86 -13.52 8.30
C GLU A 54 -0.47 -13.54 8.93
N ARG A 55 0.40 -12.69 8.39
CA ARG A 55 1.65 -12.27 9.02
C ARG A 55 1.78 -10.76 8.93
N VAL A 56 1.85 -10.12 10.09
CA VAL A 56 2.20 -8.70 10.21
C VAL A 56 3.69 -8.60 10.51
N TYR A 57 4.40 -7.78 9.74
CA TYR A 57 5.83 -7.54 9.96
C TYR A 57 6.01 -6.36 10.92
N PRO A 58 7.01 -6.39 11.83
CA PRO A 58 7.18 -5.34 12.84
C PRO A 58 7.86 -4.07 12.28
N PHE A 59 7.52 -3.69 11.05
CA PHE A 59 8.05 -2.51 10.35
C PHE A 59 7.15 -2.09 9.19
N GLY A 60 7.30 -0.83 8.79
CA GLY A 60 6.69 -0.26 7.60
C GLY A 60 7.74 0.30 6.64
N TRP A 61 7.29 0.71 5.47
CA TRP A 61 8.11 1.47 4.51
C TRP A 61 7.62 2.91 4.47
N LEU A 62 8.46 3.83 4.93
CA LEU A 62 8.29 5.25 4.66
C LEU A 62 8.70 5.52 3.21
N GLY A 63 7.73 5.87 2.38
CA GLY A 63 7.93 6.17 0.96
C GLY A 63 7.90 7.67 0.68
N VAL A 64 8.78 8.15 -0.18
CA VAL A 64 8.80 9.53 -0.70
C VAL A 64 8.78 9.51 -2.22
N LEU A 65 7.80 10.22 -2.81
CA LEU A 65 7.74 10.52 -4.23
C LEU A 65 8.29 11.93 -4.46
N ALA A 66 9.20 12.10 -5.41
CA ALA A 66 9.81 13.40 -5.73
C ALA A 66 10.08 13.54 -7.23
N ASP A 67 10.03 14.79 -7.72
CA ASP A 67 10.42 15.16 -9.08
C ASP A 67 11.94 15.41 -9.14
N THR A 68 12.68 14.31 -9.06
CA THR A 68 14.15 14.26 -9.16
C THR A 68 14.56 13.13 -10.10
N PRO A 69 15.71 13.23 -10.78
CA PRO A 69 16.21 12.12 -11.59
C PRO A 69 16.58 10.91 -10.70
N PRO A 70 16.41 9.68 -11.19
CA PRO A 70 16.85 8.47 -10.48
C PRO A 70 18.35 8.47 -10.22
N VAL A 71 18.75 8.00 -9.04
CA VAL A 71 20.18 7.86 -8.66
C VAL A 71 20.91 6.77 -9.44
N ASN A 72 20.16 5.83 -10.01
CA ASN A 72 20.65 4.69 -10.78
C ASN A 72 19.65 4.34 -11.90
N GLU A 73 20.14 3.70 -12.97
CA GLU A 73 19.30 3.29 -14.12
C GLU A 73 18.36 2.12 -13.79
N GLU A 74 18.73 1.32 -12.79
CA GLU A 74 17.92 0.20 -12.27
C GLU A 74 17.63 0.39 -10.77
N LEU A 75 16.71 -0.43 -10.26
CA LEU A 75 16.36 -0.40 -8.84
C LEU A 75 17.55 -0.80 -7.97
N VAL A 76 17.68 -0.18 -6.80
CA VAL A 76 18.68 -0.56 -5.79
C VAL A 76 17.95 -1.00 -4.53
N TYR A 77 18.04 -2.30 -4.21
CA TYR A 77 17.61 -2.85 -2.93
C TYR A 77 18.81 -2.89 -1.99
N ALA A 78 18.75 -2.13 -0.90
CA ALA A 78 19.82 -2.04 0.07
C ALA A 78 19.40 -2.69 1.39
N ASN A 79 20.12 -3.74 1.78
CA ASN A 79 20.12 -4.25 3.15
C ASN A 79 21.29 -3.59 3.90
N HIS A 80 20.98 -2.83 4.96
CA HIS A 80 21.95 -2.06 5.73
C HIS A 80 21.69 -2.25 7.24
N PRO A 81 22.70 -2.17 8.12
CA PRO A 81 22.50 -2.29 9.57
C PRO A 81 21.50 -1.30 10.18
N ARG A 82 21.24 -0.16 9.52
CA ARG A 82 20.22 0.83 9.90
C ARG A 82 18.79 0.48 9.42
N GLY A 83 18.63 -0.63 8.71
CA GLY A 83 17.38 -1.06 8.09
C GLY A 83 17.40 -0.98 6.57
N PHE A 84 16.37 -1.54 5.94
CA PHE A 84 16.22 -1.58 4.48
C PHE A 84 16.06 -0.19 3.84
N ALA A 85 16.53 -0.05 2.61
CA ALA A 85 16.21 1.07 1.72
C ALA A 85 15.99 0.60 0.27
N LEU A 86 15.16 1.33 -0.47
CA LEU A 86 14.86 1.06 -1.88
C LEU A 86 14.98 2.34 -2.71
N CYS A 87 15.81 2.28 -3.74
CA CYS A 87 15.81 3.25 -4.84
C CYS A 87 14.99 2.71 -6.00
N SER A 88 13.88 3.38 -6.31
CA SER A 88 13.02 3.08 -7.45
C SER A 88 12.64 4.36 -8.18
N MET A 89 11.95 4.22 -9.30
CA MET A 89 11.58 5.32 -10.18
C MET A 89 10.19 5.16 -10.79
N ARG A 90 9.70 6.26 -11.34
CA ARG A 90 8.50 6.32 -12.18
C ARG A 90 8.85 6.74 -13.61
N SER A 91 9.87 7.57 -13.78
CA SER A 91 10.40 8.03 -15.06
C SER A 91 11.82 8.60 -14.87
N ALA A 92 12.41 9.12 -15.95
CA ALA A 92 13.72 9.80 -15.91
C ALA A 92 13.74 11.08 -15.03
N ILE A 93 12.57 11.62 -14.68
CA ILE A 93 12.44 12.86 -13.89
C ILE A 93 11.63 12.67 -12.60
N ARG A 94 11.25 11.44 -12.27
CA ARG A 94 10.41 11.15 -11.10
C ARG A 94 10.83 9.88 -10.40
N THR A 95 11.07 9.98 -9.10
CA THR A 95 11.60 8.90 -8.26
C THR A 95 10.66 8.50 -7.15
N ARG A 96 10.76 7.24 -6.72
CA ARG A 96 10.10 6.75 -5.52
C ARG A 96 11.12 6.02 -4.66
N TYR A 97 11.42 6.58 -3.50
CA TYR A 97 12.38 6.02 -2.55
C TYR A 97 11.66 5.51 -1.32
N TYR A 98 12.23 4.49 -0.68
CA TYR A 98 11.73 3.96 0.59
C TYR A 98 12.85 3.76 1.60
N VAL A 99 12.53 3.97 2.87
CA VAL A 99 13.32 3.50 4.01
C VAL A 99 12.42 2.70 4.94
N GLN A 100 12.93 1.59 5.46
CA GLN A 100 12.25 0.84 6.53
C GLN A 100 12.21 1.69 7.81
N VAL A 101 11.05 1.75 8.43
CA VAL A 101 10.79 2.44 9.69
C VAL A 101 10.06 1.50 10.65
N SER A 102 10.05 1.83 11.95
CA SER A 102 9.25 1.10 12.92
C SER A 102 7.76 1.13 12.55
N ALA A 103 6.98 0.13 12.98
CA ALA A 103 5.55 0.11 12.77
C ALA A 103 4.80 1.27 13.47
N ASP A 104 5.41 1.84 14.52
CA ASP A 104 4.83 2.92 15.33
C ASP A 104 5.28 4.33 14.89
N GLU A 105 6.10 4.42 13.84
CA GLU A 105 6.57 5.71 13.31
C GLU A 105 5.42 6.49 12.68
N LYS A 106 5.46 7.80 12.84
CA LYS A 106 4.45 8.72 12.31
C LYS A 106 5.04 9.53 11.17
N VAL A 107 4.30 9.68 10.08
CA VAL A 107 4.81 10.33 8.87
C VAL A 107 5.15 11.81 9.11
N GLU A 108 4.42 12.47 9.99
CA GLU A 108 4.63 13.86 10.41
C GLU A 108 5.97 14.10 11.11
N ASP A 109 6.57 13.06 11.71
CA ASP A 109 7.88 13.15 12.35
C ASP A 109 9.03 13.11 11.32
N TRP A 110 8.73 12.88 10.04
CA TRP A 110 9.70 12.77 8.96
C TRP A 110 9.65 13.97 8.03
N SER A 111 10.47 14.98 8.29
CA SER A 111 10.77 16.02 7.29
C SER A 111 11.43 15.43 6.04
N ASP A 112 11.37 16.15 4.91
CA ASP A 112 12.09 15.72 3.69
C ASP A 112 13.59 15.59 3.95
N GLU A 113 14.18 16.53 4.68
CA GLU A 113 15.60 16.50 5.06
C GLU A 113 15.96 15.26 5.88
N ARG A 114 15.13 14.90 6.88
CA ARG A 114 15.33 13.68 7.69
C ARG A 114 15.29 12.43 6.81
N PHE A 115 14.30 12.34 5.91
CA PHE A 115 14.19 11.23 4.97
C PHE A 115 15.44 11.10 4.08
N TRP A 116 15.87 12.20 3.46
CA TRP A 116 17.02 12.19 2.55
C TRP A 116 18.32 11.85 3.27
N THR A 117 18.51 12.38 4.49
CA THR A 117 19.67 12.07 5.33
C THR A 117 19.71 10.58 5.69
N GLU A 118 18.57 10.03 6.11
CA GLU A 118 18.49 8.61 6.46
C GLU A 118 18.67 7.70 5.23
N LEU A 119 18.07 8.06 4.08
CA LEU A 119 18.26 7.32 2.83
C LEU A 119 19.74 7.28 2.44
N LYS A 120 20.43 8.43 2.43
CA LYS A 120 21.87 8.50 2.14
C LYS A 120 22.69 7.62 3.09
N SER A 121 22.33 7.60 4.37
CA SER A 121 23.02 6.78 5.39
C SER A 121 22.88 5.26 5.19
N ARG A 122 21.95 4.82 4.35
CA ARG A 122 21.67 3.40 4.06
C ARG A 122 22.17 2.95 2.69
N LEU A 123 22.70 3.87 1.89
CA LEU A 123 23.21 3.59 0.55
C LEU A 123 24.74 3.52 0.55
N PRO A 124 25.34 2.77 -0.39
CA PRO A 124 26.77 2.89 -0.69
C PRO A 124 27.15 4.35 -0.98
N ALA A 125 28.32 4.79 -0.50
CA ALA A 125 28.78 6.18 -0.60
C ALA A 125 28.67 6.74 -2.03
N HIS A 126 29.13 5.97 -3.03
CA HIS A 126 29.10 6.39 -4.43
C HIS A 126 27.69 6.65 -4.99
N LEU A 127 26.62 6.08 -4.41
CA LEU A 127 25.24 6.39 -4.76
C LEU A 127 24.71 7.58 -3.96
N ALA A 128 25.01 7.62 -2.65
CA ALA A 128 24.61 8.72 -1.78
C ALA A 128 25.15 10.08 -2.25
N ASP A 129 26.38 10.11 -2.77
CA ASP A 129 27.06 11.33 -3.24
C ASP A 129 26.44 11.93 -4.51
N ARG A 130 25.83 11.09 -5.36
CA ARG A 130 25.17 11.50 -6.62
C ARG A 130 23.65 11.56 -6.51
N LEU A 131 23.09 11.21 -5.35
CA LEU A 131 21.65 11.27 -5.12
C LEU A 131 21.17 12.72 -5.16
N VAL A 132 20.38 13.04 -6.18
CA VAL A 132 19.67 14.32 -6.29
C VAL A 132 18.43 14.27 -5.40
N THR A 133 18.34 15.20 -4.45
CA THR A 133 17.22 15.31 -3.50
C THR A 133 16.27 16.44 -3.91
N GLY A 134 15.03 16.39 -3.43
CA GLY A 134 14.02 17.42 -3.70
C GLY A 134 12.84 17.36 -2.74
N PRO A 135 11.90 18.32 -2.82
CA PRO A 135 10.70 18.31 -2.00
C PRO A 135 9.83 17.09 -2.32
N SER A 136 9.16 16.55 -1.31
CA SER A 136 8.21 15.45 -1.51
C SER A 136 6.91 15.94 -2.16
N ILE A 137 6.45 15.21 -3.18
CA ILE A 137 5.11 15.34 -3.76
C ILE A 137 4.10 14.56 -2.90
N GLU A 138 4.53 13.40 -2.42
CA GLU A 138 3.76 12.51 -1.56
C GLU A 138 4.70 11.80 -0.60
N LYS A 139 4.23 11.63 0.64
CA LYS A 139 4.93 10.92 1.69
C LYS A 139 3.92 10.15 2.54
N SER A 140 4.17 8.85 2.71
CA SER A 140 3.32 7.96 3.51
C SER A 140 4.12 6.79 4.04
N ILE A 141 3.60 6.17 5.11
CA ILE A 141 4.12 4.92 5.65
C ILE A 141 3.17 3.80 5.25
N ALA A 142 3.69 2.80 4.55
CA ALA A 142 2.95 1.59 4.21
C ALA A 142 3.32 0.47 5.21
N PRO A 143 2.38 -0.07 6.00
CA PRO A 143 2.65 -1.23 6.85
C PRO A 143 2.86 -2.48 5.99
N LEU A 144 3.78 -3.36 6.39
CA LEU A 144 4.01 -4.61 5.66
C LEU A 144 3.18 -5.75 6.26
N ARG A 145 2.49 -6.47 5.38
CA ARG A 145 1.64 -7.62 5.72
C ARG A 145 1.69 -8.66 4.61
N SER A 146 1.64 -9.93 4.99
CA SER A 146 1.19 -11.03 4.12
C SER A 146 -0.18 -11.48 4.59
N PHE A 147 -1.16 -11.54 3.69
CA PHE A 147 -2.54 -11.92 4.00
C PHE A 147 -3.10 -12.77 2.88
N VAL A 148 -3.67 -13.92 3.23
CA VAL A 148 -4.42 -14.81 2.34
C VAL A 148 -5.70 -15.22 3.04
N VAL A 149 -6.78 -15.31 2.28
CA VAL A 149 -8.05 -15.87 2.74
C VAL A 149 -8.43 -17.03 1.84
N GLU A 150 -8.88 -18.13 2.44
CA GLU A 150 -9.47 -19.28 1.75
C GLU A 150 -10.90 -19.49 2.24
N PRO A 151 -11.83 -19.94 1.37
CA PRO A 151 -11.70 -20.07 -0.08
C PRO A 151 -11.69 -18.69 -0.80
N MET A 152 -11.26 -18.67 -2.07
CA MET A 152 -11.31 -17.44 -2.90
C MET A 152 -12.73 -17.08 -3.37
N GLN A 153 -13.65 -18.06 -3.35
CA GLN A 153 -15.05 -17.92 -3.74
C GLN A 153 -15.93 -18.38 -2.59
N TYR A 154 -17.01 -17.65 -2.34
CA TYR A 154 -18.04 -18.00 -1.37
C TYR A 154 -19.38 -18.29 -2.05
#